data_AF-A0A5C5T0T6-F1
#
_entry.id   AF-A0A5C5T0T6-F1
#
_cell.length_a   1.000
_cell.length_b   1.000
_cell.length_c   1.000
_cell.angle_alpha   90.00
_cell.angle_beta   90.00
_cell.angle_gamma   90.00
#
_symmetry.space_group_name_H-M   'P 1'
#
loop_
_entity.id
_entity.type
_entity.pdbx_description
1 polymer ?
#
loop_
_entity_poly.entity_id
_entity_poly.type
_entity_poly.pdbx_seq_one_letter_code
_entity_poly.pdbx_strand_id
1 'polypeptide(L)'
;MGSAVFPAKKKKIEAMINKYGQDMTWHTFKINFKNDYPEDWELITSAFESYQRNTKRGKNHPMPHPDKYLKNLYTSISKDK
;
A
#
# COMPACT_ATOMS: atom_id res chain seq x y z
N MET A 1 5.97 0.90 17.15
CA MET A 1 6.42 0.11 15.99
C MET A 1 5.27 0.04 15.00
N GLY A 2 5.38 0.64 13.82
CA GLY A 2 4.31 0.58 12.82
C GLY A 2 4.35 -0.77 12.11
N SER A 3 3.37 -1.64 12.39
CA SER A 3 3.26 -2.95 11.74
C SER A 3 3.21 -2.77 10.22
N ALA A 4 4.20 -3.31 9.51
CA ALA A 4 4.14 -3.37 8.06
C ALA A 4 3.06 -4.40 7.68
N VAL A 5 2.13 -4.01 6.82
CA VAL A 5 1.04 -4.89 6.37
C VAL A 5 1.56 -5.98 5.42
N PHE A 6 2.65 -5.69 4.72
CA PHE A 6 3.35 -6.62 3.83
C PHE A 6 4.87 -6.43 3.93
N PRO A 7 5.67 -7.49 3.67
CA PRO A 7 7.11 -7.45 3.85
C PRO A 7 7.82 -6.61 2.79
N ALA A 8 8.97 -6.03 3.16
CA ALA A 8 9.87 -5.30 2.27
C ALA A 8 9.20 -4.18 1.42
N LYS A 9 8.15 -3.53 1.95
CA LYS A 9 7.37 -2.50 1.25
C LYS A 9 8.18 -1.41 0.55
N LYS A 10 9.24 -0.93 1.19
CA LYS A 10 10.12 0.11 0.63
C LYS A 10 10.84 -0.40 -0.63
N LYS A 11 11.50 -1.55 -0.53
CA LYS A 11 12.25 -2.18 -1.63
C LYS A 11 11.36 -2.49 -2.83
N LYS A 12 10.14 -2.99 -2.61
CA LYS A 12 9.19 -3.31 -3.69
C LYS A 12 8.74 -2.05 -4.44
N ILE A 13 8.43 -0.98 -3.71
CA ILE A 13 8.00 0.30 -4.32
C ILE A 13 9.16 0.97 -5.05
N GLU A 14 10.37 0.96 -4.50
CA GLU A 14 11.57 1.45 -5.18
C GLU A 14 11.87 0.66 -6.45
N ALA A 15 11.74 -0.67 -6.42
CA ALA A 15 11.89 -1.52 -7.60
C ALA A 15 10.88 -1.17 -8.69
N MET A 16 9.64 -0.87 -8.34
CA MET A 16 8.64 -0.40 -9.30
C MET A 16 8.97 0.96 -9.90
N ILE A 17 9.35 1.92 -9.06
CA ILE A 17 9.76 3.26 -9.52
C ILE A 17 10.95 3.15 -10.49
N ASN A 18 11.91 2.27 -10.19
CA ASN A 18 13.04 2.02 -11.09
C ASN A 18 12.62 1.29 -12.38
N LYS A 19 11.69 0.34 -12.32
CA LYS A 19 11.23 -0.45 -13.48
C LYS A 19 10.43 0.37 -14.49
N TYR A 20 9.59 1.27 -14.01
CA TYR A 20 8.58 1.95 -14.83
C TYR A 20 8.83 3.47 -14.96
N GLY A 21 9.86 4.00 -14.30
CA GLY A 21 10.25 5.41 -14.37
C GLY A 21 9.79 6.25 -13.18
N GLN A 22 10.53 7.34 -12.94
CA GLN A 22 10.31 8.25 -11.81
C GLN A 22 9.05 9.11 -11.97
N ASP A 23 8.62 9.40 -13.21
CA ASP A 23 7.43 10.19 -13.51
C ASP A 23 6.13 9.37 -13.48
N MET A 24 6.16 8.19 -12.86
CA MET A 24 5.00 7.32 -12.76
C MET A 24 3.85 8.01 -12.00
N THR A 25 2.68 8.06 -12.62
CA THR A 25 1.48 8.57 -11.94
C THR A 25 0.99 7.58 -10.88
N TRP A 26 0.28 8.08 -9.86
CA TRP A 26 -0.38 7.23 -8.87
C TRP A 26 -1.28 6.15 -9.51
N HIS A 27 -1.97 6.49 -10.60
CA HIS A 27 -2.86 5.54 -11.28
C HIS A 27 -2.08 4.38 -11.90
N THR A 28 -1.01 4.71 -12.63
CA THR A 28 -0.08 3.74 -13.22
C THR A 28 0.57 2.87 -12.16
N PHE A 29 1.02 3.48 -11.06
CA PHE A 29 1.59 2.77 -9.91
C PHE A 29 0.61 1.75 -9.34
N LYS A 30 -0.62 2.16 -9.07
CA LYS A 30 -1.65 1.29 -8.50
C LYS A 30 -1.92 0.09 -9.39
N ILE A 31 -2.07 0.29 -10.71
CA ILE A 31 -2.32 -0.79 -11.66
C ILE A 31 -1.13 -1.75 -11.67
N ASN A 32 0.08 -1.22 -11.83
CA ASN A 32 1.29 -2.03 -11.88
C ASN A 32 1.51 -2.78 -10.56
N PHE A 33 1.18 -2.19 -9.41
CA PHE A 33 1.36 -2.83 -8.10
C PHE A 33 0.44 -4.04 -7.98
N LYS A 34 -0.82 -3.92 -8.42
CA LYS A 34 -1.77 -5.04 -8.40
C LYS A 34 -1.38 -6.17 -9.37
N ASN A 35 -0.73 -5.82 -10.47
CA ASN A 35 -0.27 -6.80 -11.46
C ASN A 35 1.04 -7.49 -11.05
N ASP A 36 2.02 -6.72 -10.56
CA ASP A 36 3.35 -7.23 -10.18
C ASP A 36 3.34 -7.89 -8.79
N TYR A 37 2.46 -7.42 -7.88
CA TYR A 37 2.38 -7.87 -6.49
C TYR A 37 0.93 -8.18 -6.05
N PRO A 38 0.25 -9.13 -6.72
CA PRO A 38 -1.13 -9.48 -6.37
C PRO A 38 -1.25 -10.00 -4.93
N GLU A 39 -0.28 -10.80 -4.46
CA GLU A 39 -0.26 -11.31 -3.08
C GLU A 39 -0.14 -10.20 -2.04
N ASP A 40 0.71 -9.17 -2.28
CA ASP A 40 0.80 -8.04 -1.36
C ASP A 40 -0.49 -7.21 -1.37
N TRP A 41 -1.15 -7.08 -2.53
CA TRP A 41 -2.45 -6.43 -2.62
C TRP A 41 -3.53 -7.19 -1.83
N GLU A 42 -3.53 -8.52 -1.88
CA GLU A 42 -4.38 -9.37 -1.06
C GLU A 42 -4.09 -9.22 0.44
N LEU A 43 -2.82 -9.13 0.83
CA LEU A 43 -2.46 -8.88 2.23
C LEU A 43 -3.02 -7.53 2.73
N ILE A 44 -2.91 -6.48 1.93
CA ILE A 44 -3.42 -5.15 2.29
C ILE A 44 -4.94 -5.16 2.43
N THR A 45 -5.63 -5.78 1.49
CA THR A 45 -7.10 -5.86 1.50
C THR A 45 -7.62 -6.76 2.62
N SER A 46 -7.03 -7.93 2.81
CA SER A 46 -7.38 -8.87 3.90
C SER A 46 -7.15 -8.26 5.28
N ALA A 47 -6.05 -7.53 5.48
CA ALA A 47 -5.82 -6.78 6.71
C ALA A 47 -6.92 -5.73 6.95
N PHE A 48 -7.29 -4.97 5.90
CA PHE A 48 -8.36 -3.98 5.99
C PHE A 48 -9.68 -4.61 6.39
N GLU A 49 -10.09 -5.69 5.72
CA GLU A 49 -11.32 -6.39 6.05
C GLU A 49 -11.30 -7.01 7.45
N SER A 50 -10.17 -7.56 7.86
CA SER A 50 -10.01 -8.11 9.21
C SER A 50 -10.23 -7.03 10.26
N TYR A 51 -9.62 -5.86 10.08
CA TYR A 51 -9.88 -4.72 10.96
C TYR A 51 -11.32 -4.24 10.85
N GLN A 52 -11.93 -4.21 9.67
CA GLN A 52 -13.31 -3.79 9.50
C GLN A 52 -14.28 -4.70 10.26
N ARG A 53 -14.04 -6.02 10.25
CA ARG A 53 -14.82 -7.01 11.01
C ARG A 53 -14.63 -6.88 12.52
N ASN A 54 -13.41 -6.55 12.97
CA ASN A 54 -13.06 -6.52 14.39
C ASN A 54 -13.18 -5.13 15.05
N THR A 55 -13.32 -4.06 14.26
CA THR A 55 -13.43 -2.69 14.78
C THR A 55 -14.81 -2.50 15.39
N LYS A 56 -14.85 -2.20 16.69
CA LYS A 56 -16.10 -1.94 17.42
C LYS A 56 -16.81 -0.71 16.84
N ARG A 57 -18.14 -0.77 16.81
CA ARG A 57 -18.99 0.36 16.40
C ARG A 57 -18.64 1.62 17.20
N GLY A 58 -18.36 2.73 16.50
CA GLY A 58 -17.95 4.00 17.12
C GLY A 58 -16.45 4.16 17.38
N LYS A 59 -15.61 3.20 16.99
CA LYS A 59 -14.15 3.36 16.94
C LYS A 59 -13.69 3.63 15.51
N ASN A 60 -12.62 4.41 15.38
CA ASN A 60 -11.97 4.65 14.10
C ASN A 60 -11.30 3.38 13.60
N HIS A 61 -11.36 3.18 12.28
CA HIS A 61 -10.66 2.08 11.64
C HIS A 61 -9.14 2.24 11.85
N PRO A 62 -8.42 1.18 12.29
CA PRO A 62 -7.01 1.28 12.64
C PRO A 62 -6.08 1.44 11.43
N MET A 63 -6.57 1.16 10.22
CA MET A 63 -5.83 1.41 8.97
C MET A 63 -6.65 2.20 7.95
N PRO A 64 -6.02 3.03 7.11
CA PRO A 64 -6.72 3.66 5.99
C PRO A 64 -7.18 2.61 4.97
N HIS A 65 -8.13 2.98 4.12
CA HIS A 65 -8.56 2.18 2.96
C HIS A 65 -7.35 1.68 2.14
N PRO A 66 -7.35 0.45 1.59
CA PRO A 66 -6.20 -0.14 0.88
C PRO A 66 -5.56 0.78 -0.16
N ASP A 67 -6.39 1.44 -0.98
CA ASP A 67 -5.89 2.41 -1.97
C ASP A 67 -5.17 3.61 -1.32
N LYS A 68 -5.69 4.13 -0.21
CA LYS A 68 -5.10 5.26 0.51
C LYS A 68 -3.83 4.83 1.25
N TYR A 69 -3.81 3.62 1.81
CA TYR A 69 -2.62 3.02 2.39
C TYR A 69 -1.49 2.94 1.35
N LEU A 70 -1.79 2.38 0.18
CA LEU A 70 -0.84 2.24 -0.91
C LEU A 70 -0.39 3.59 -1.47
N LYS A 71 -1.30 4.57 -1.58
CA LYS A 71 -0.97 5.96 -1.98
C LYS A 71 -0.04 6.64 -0.98
N ASN A 72 -0.29 6.48 0.31
CA ASN A 72 0.57 7.04 1.36
C ASN A 72 1.97 6.45 1.29
N LEU A 73 2.10 5.14 1.03
CA LEU A 73 3.40 4.50 0.84
C LEU A 73 4.13 5.04 -0.38
N TYR A 74 3.44 5.13 -1.53
CA TYR A 74 3.98 5.72 -2.76
C TYR A 74 4.50 7.14 -2.51
N THR A 75 3.65 8.00 -1.92
CA THR A 75 4.00 9.40 -1.64
C THR A 75 5.11 9.55 -0.61
N SER A 76 5.17 8.68 0.41
CA SER A 76 6.26 8.71 1.38
C SER A 76 7.60 8.44 0.69
N ILE A 77 7.66 7.39 -0.14
CA ILE A 77 8.90 6.95 -0.79
C ILE A 77 9.29 7.89 -1.93
N SER A 78 8.32 8.46 -2.65
CA SER A 78 8.60 9.44 -3.71
C SER A 78 9.04 10.80 -3.18
N LYS A 79 8.69 11.16 -1.93
CA LYS A 79 9.08 12.43 -1.28
C LYS A 79 10.40 12.38 -0.52
N ASP A 80 10.89 11.19 -0.18
CA ASP A 80 12.21 10.98 0.47
C ASP A 80 13.38 11.06 -0.54
N LYS A 81 13.13 11.56 -1.76
CA LYS A 81 14.13 11.86 -2.80
C LYS A 81 14.24 13.36 -2.99
#